data_AF-A0A2E6ABE4-F1
#
_entry.id   AF-A0A2E6ABE4-F1
#
_cell.length_a   1.000
_cell.length_b   1.000
_cell.length_c   1.000
_cell.angle_alpha   90.00
_cell.angle_beta   90.00
_cell.angle_gamma   90.00
#
_symmetry.space_group_name_H-M   'P 1'
#
loop_
_entity.id
_entity.type
_entity.pdbx_description
1 polymer ?
#
loop_
_entity_poly.entity_id
_entity_poly.type
_entity_poly.pdbx_seq_one_letter_code
_entity_poly.pdbx_strand_id
1 'polypeptide(L)'
;MLGDKKDVALHCKWRSPESCLSATKRVVNIAKKYSRRVHILHITTAEEMEFLKNNKDIASVELLANHLTLHAPECYEKLGTHAQQNPPIRELHHQHALWEALNNGVVDILASDHAPHTLEEKAQVYPNSPSGTPGVQTLVPIMLNHVNNGKLSLQKLVDLWSHGPERIHKIHNKGRIAKGYDADFTIVDLKKPNTISNSQQKSKAGWTPFDGMDVVGWPVATIIRGHQVMREDELISPIGQPVKFIETL
;
A
#
# COMPACT_ATOMS: atom_id res chain seq x y z
N MET A 1 -26.87 9.04 -16.85
CA MET A 1 -27.22 8.21 -15.68
C MET A 1 -26.15 7.15 -15.52
N LEU A 2 -25.50 7.04 -14.35
CA LEU A 2 -24.45 6.07 -14.09
C LEU A 2 -25.07 4.68 -13.82
N GLY A 3 -25.30 3.90 -14.88
CA GLY A 3 -25.52 2.43 -14.86
C GLY A 3 -26.50 1.83 -13.84
N ASP A 4 -26.44 0.51 -13.67
CA ASP A 4 -27.08 -0.19 -12.55
C ASP A 4 -26.32 0.14 -11.26
N LYS A 5 -27.00 0.77 -10.30
CA LYS A 5 -26.43 1.20 -9.02
C LYS A 5 -25.82 0.05 -8.19
N LYS A 6 -26.07 -1.21 -8.58
CA LYS A 6 -25.56 -2.42 -7.94
C LYS A 6 -24.23 -2.92 -8.50
N ASP A 7 -23.73 -2.31 -9.58
CA ASP A 7 -22.46 -2.69 -10.17
C ASP A 7 -21.28 -2.06 -9.41
N VAL A 8 -20.40 -2.90 -8.88
CA VAL A 8 -19.19 -2.46 -8.15
C VAL A 8 -18.17 -1.77 -9.07
N ALA A 9 -18.24 -1.94 -10.39
CA ALA A 9 -17.43 -1.16 -11.32
C ALA A 9 -17.79 0.34 -11.31
N LEU A 10 -19.01 0.70 -10.87
CA LEU A 10 -19.36 2.11 -10.63
C LEU A 10 -18.66 2.71 -9.41
N HIS A 11 -17.97 1.89 -8.60
CA HIS A 11 -17.33 2.33 -7.38
C HIS A 11 -16.31 3.45 -7.62
N CYS A 12 -15.42 3.27 -8.61
CA CYS A 12 -14.41 4.26 -8.97
C CYS A 12 -15.00 5.52 -9.64
N LYS A 13 -16.20 5.41 -10.22
CA LYS A 13 -16.95 6.53 -10.81
C LYS A 13 -17.64 7.38 -9.75
N TRP A 14 -18.26 6.74 -8.76
CA TRP A 14 -18.95 7.43 -7.66
C TRP A 14 -17.97 8.12 -6.71
N ARG A 15 -16.84 7.47 -6.42
CA ARG A 15 -15.72 8.06 -5.68
C ARG A 15 -14.74 8.69 -6.68
N SER A 16 -15.18 9.78 -7.30
CA SER A 16 -14.53 10.36 -8.48
C SER A 16 -13.15 10.98 -8.19
N PRO A 17 -12.27 11.08 -9.20
CA PRO A 17 -10.98 11.77 -9.06
C PRO A 17 -11.10 13.22 -8.57
N GLU A 18 -12.14 13.93 -9.00
CA GLU A 18 -12.39 15.33 -8.61
C GLU A 18 -12.66 15.46 -7.10
N SER A 19 -13.36 14.48 -6.51
CA SER A 19 -13.61 14.42 -5.07
C SER A 19 -12.30 14.26 -4.29
N CYS A 20 -11.44 13.33 -4.74
CA CYS A 20 -10.12 13.11 -4.15
C CYS A 20 -9.24 14.37 -4.25
N LEU A 21 -9.13 14.95 -5.46
CA LEU A 21 -8.35 16.18 -5.67
C LEU A 21 -8.88 17.36 -4.84
N SER A 22 -10.20 17.52 -4.74
CA SER A 22 -10.81 18.58 -3.94
C SER A 22 -10.45 18.45 -2.45
N ALA A 23 -10.53 17.24 -1.90
CA ALA A 23 -10.13 16.96 -0.52
C ALA A 23 -8.63 17.20 -0.30
N THR A 24 -7.78 16.72 -1.22
CA THR A 24 -6.33 16.90 -1.18
C THR A 24 -5.94 18.38 -1.23
N LYS A 25 -6.51 19.17 -2.15
CA LYS A 25 -6.31 20.63 -2.22
C LYS A 25 -6.73 21.31 -0.93
N ARG A 26 -7.90 20.94 -0.39
CA ARG A 26 -8.42 21.52 0.85
C ARG A 26 -7.47 21.30 2.02
N VAL A 27 -7.01 20.05 2.25
CA VAL A 27 -6.15 19.75 3.39
C VAL A 27 -4.75 20.38 3.23
N VAL A 28 -4.19 20.39 2.01
CA VAL A 28 -2.90 21.06 1.73
C VAL A 28 -2.99 22.56 1.95
N ASN A 29 -4.08 23.22 1.52
CA ASN A 29 -4.29 24.64 1.75
C ASN A 29 -4.42 24.98 3.25
N ILE A 30 -5.10 24.13 4.02
CA ILE A 30 -5.17 24.29 5.49
C ILE A 30 -3.78 24.13 6.12
N ALA A 31 -3.02 23.11 5.71
CA ALA A 31 -1.64 22.89 6.15
C ALA A 31 -0.75 24.10 5.87
N LYS A 32 -0.81 24.68 4.67
CA LYS A 32 -0.10 25.93 4.32
C LYS A 32 -0.53 27.10 5.19
N LYS A 33 -1.85 27.30 5.38
CA LYS A 33 -2.40 28.39 6.19
C LYS A 33 -1.86 28.39 7.62
N TYR A 34 -1.69 27.21 8.22
CA TYR A 34 -1.23 27.07 9.61
C TYR A 34 0.25 26.66 9.73
N SER A 35 1.00 26.66 8.62
CA SER A 35 2.41 26.24 8.58
C SER A 35 2.63 24.88 9.24
N ARG A 36 1.73 23.92 8.99
CA ARG A 36 1.82 22.54 9.47
C ARG A 36 2.02 21.60 8.30
N ARG A 37 3.00 20.70 8.40
CA ARG A 37 3.17 19.63 7.40
C ARG A 37 1.99 18.66 7.47
N VAL A 38 1.64 18.08 6.33
CA VAL A 38 0.60 17.06 6.20
C VAL A 38 1.15 15.84 5.49
N HIS A 39 0.62 14.67 5.84
CA HIS A 39 0.86 13.42 5.11
C HIS A 39 -0.45 12.99 4.46
N ILE A 40 -0.45 12.88 3.13
CA ILE A 40 -1.63 12.49 2.36
C ILE A 40 -1.54 11.00 2.06
N LEU A 41 -2.50 10.26 2.60
CA LEU A 41 -2.55 8.80 2.52
C LEU A 41 -3.04 8.32 1.16
N HIS A 42 -2.64 7.09 0.81
CA HIS A 42 -3.25 6.24 -0.22
C HIS A 42 -3.76 6.97 -1.49
N ILE A 43 -2.91 7.77 -2.15
CA ILE A 43 -3.29 8.52 -3.37
C ILE A 43 -3.63 7.56 -4.51
N THR A 44 -4.61 7.94 -5.34
CA THR A 44 -5.09 7.09 -6.45
C THR A 44 -5.18 7.78 -7.80
N THR A 45 -5.03 9.10 -7.88
CA THR A 45 -5.32 9.86 -9.10
C THR A 45 -4.07 10.53 -9.68
N ALA A 46 -4.13 10.81 -10.99
CA ALA A 46 -3.05 11.49 -11.70
C ALA A 46 -3.02 12.97 -11.33
N GLU A 47 -4.20 13.55 -11.13
CA GLU A 47 -4.43 14.94 -10.79
C GLU A 47 -3.92 15.27 -9.39
N GLU A 48 -4.10 14.37 -8.42
CA GLU A 48 -3.50 14.53 -7.10
C GLU A 48 -1.97 14.47 -7.18
N MET A 49 -1.41 13.57 -8.00
CA MET A 49 0.05 13.49 -8.17
C MET A 49 0.64 14.75 -8.79
N GLU A 50 0.01 15.28 -9.84
CA GLU A 50 0.45 16.53 -10.46
C GLU A 50 0.35 17.71 -9.49
N PHE A 51 -0.71 17.77 -8.68
CA PHE A 51 -0.83 18.78 -7.64
C PHE A 51 0.25 18.60 -6.56
N LEU A 52 0.43 17.39 -6.02
CA LEU A 52 1.32 17.11 -4.88
C LEU A 52 2.80 17.24 -5.23
N LYS A 53 3.18 16.94 -6.48
CA LYS A 53 4.53 17.20 -7.03
C LYS A 53 4.98 18.64 -6.78
N ASN A 54 4.06 19.59 -6.87
CA ASN A 54 4.32 21.02 -6.68
C ASN A 54 4.09 21.51 -5.23
N ASN A 55 3.82 20.60 -4.28
CA ASN A 55 3.52 20.92 -2.88
C ASN A 55 4.34 20.07 -1.88
N LYS A 56 5.50 19.57 -2.31
CA LYS A 56 6.39 18.71 -1.51
C LYS A 56 7.04 19.42 -0.31
N ASP A 57 7.03 20.75 -0.29
CA ASP A 57 7.48 21.58 0.83
C ASP A 57 6.60 21.40 2.08
N ILE A 58 5.30 21.12 1.89
CA ILE A 58 4.31 21.03 2.97
C ILE A 58 3.67 19.64 3.07
N ALA A 59 3.61 18.89 1.98
CA ALA A 59 2.90 17.61 1.89
C ALA A 59 3.83 16.43 1.56
N SER A 60 3.68 15.37 2.35
CA SER A 60 4.22 14.04 2.04
C SER A 60 3.12 13.13 1.50
N VAL A 61 3.51 12.10 0.75
CA VAL A 61 2.61 11.28 -0.08
C VAL A 61 2.84 9.80 0.17
N GLU A 62 1.75 9.08 0.36
CA GLU A 62 1.73 7.61 0.44
C GLU A 62 0.99 7.01 -0.76
N LEU A 63 1.51 5.87 -1.23
CA LEU A 63 0.86 5.00 -2.21
C LEU A 63 0.64 3.60 -1.67
N LEU A 64 -0.36 2.90 -2.21
CA LEU A 64 -0.60 1.50 -1.88
C LEU A 64 -0.14 0.57 -3.00
N ALA A 65 0.39 -0.60 -2.62
CA ALA A 65 0.73 -1.65 -3.57
C ALA A 65 -0.47 -2.08 -4.43
N ASN A 66 -1.68 -2.08 -3.87
CA ASN A 66 -2.91 -2.37 -4.60
C ASN A 66 -3.14 -1.39 -5.76
N HIS A 67 -2.96 -0.09 -5.54
CA HIS A 67 -3.15 0.93 -6.58
C HIS A 67 -2.05 0.90 -7.66
N LEU A 68 -0.87 0.38 -7.32
CA LEU A 68 0.22 0.17 -8.28
C LEU A 68 0.11 -1.13 -9.09
N THR A 69 -0.74 -2.07 -8.64
CA THR A 69 -0.82 -3.43 -9.20
C THR A 69 -2.13 -3.70 -9.92
N LEU A 70 -3.25 -3.26 -9.34
CA LEU A 70 -4.59 -3.44 -9.88
C LEU A 70 -5.06 -2.17 -10.59
N HIS A 71 -5.87 -2.34 -11.64
CA HIS A 71 -6.50 -1.23 -12.35
C HIS A 71 -7.91 -1.60 -12.81
N ALA A 72 -8.77 -0.60 -12.93
CA ALA A 72 -10.12 -0.71 -13.47
C ALA A 72 -10.10 -0.65 -15.02
N PRO A 73 -11.08 -1.28 -15.71
CA PRO A 73 -12.19 -2.05 -15.15
C PRO A 73 -11.83 -3.49 -14.73
N GLU A 74 -10.68 -4.00 -15.21
CA GLU A 74 -10.28 -5.41 -15.10
C GLU A 74 -10.36 -5.98 -13.67
N CYS A 75 -9.91 -5.22 -12.66
CA CYS A 75 -9.97 -5.68 -11.28
C CYS A 75 -11.40 -5.88 -10.79
N TYR A 76 -12.35 -5.03 -11.20
CA TYR A 76 -13.75 -5.15 -10.80
C TYR A 76 -14.45 -6.27 -11.56
N GLU A 77 -14.10 -6.50 -12.82
CA GLU A 77 -14.61 -7.63 -13.61
C GLU A 77 -14.16 -8.98 -13.03
N LYS A 78 -12.89 -9.08 -12.61
CA LYS A 78 -12.31 -10.32 -12.08
C LYS A 78 -12.64 -10.58 -10.61
N LEU A 79 -12.55 -9.56 -9.76
CA LEU A 79 -12.63 -9.70 -8.30
C LEU A 79 -13.98 -9.24 -7.74
N GLY A 80 -14.77 -8.49 -8.51
CA GLY A 80 -16.00 -7.89 -8.05
C GLY A 80 -15.77 -7.02 -6.82
N THR A 81 -16.57 -7.25 -5.78
CA THR A 81 -16.50 -6.54 -4.50
C THR A 81 -15.19 -6.77 -3.77
N HIS A 82 -14.43 -7.83 -4.06
CA HIS A 82 -13.10 -8.05 -3.46
C HIS A 82 -12.06 -7.00 -3.89
N ALA A 83 -12.28 -6.27 -4.99
CA ALA A 83 -11.48 -5.10 -5.38
C ALA A 83 -11.97 -3.77 -4.74
N GLN A 84 -13.11 -3.77 -4.05
CA GLN A 84 -13.68 -2.56 -3.45
C GLN A 84 -12.86 -2.11 -2.24
N GLN A 85 -12.23 -0.94 -2.36
CA GLN A 85 -11.46 -0.26 -1.32
C GLN A 85 -11.57 1.27 -1.46
N ASN A 86 -11.12 2.00 -0.44
CA ASN A 86 -11.11 3.46 -0.43
C ASN A 86 -9.69 4.01 -0.24
N PRO A 87 -9.22 4.91 -1.11
CA PRO A 87 -9.85 5.34 -2.36
C PRO A 87 -9.86 4.21 -3.40
N PRO A 88 -10.78 4.25 -4.39
CA PRO A 88 -11.02 3.14 -5.31
C PRO A 88 -9.80 2.83 -6.19
N ILE A 89 -9.69 1.59 -6.64
CA ILE A 89 -8.79 1.24 -7.74
C ILE A 89 -9.32 1.90 -9.01
N ARG A 90 -8.43 2.55 -9.77
CA ARG A 90 -8.80 3.38 -10.91
C ARG A 90 -8.26 2.85 -12.22
N GLU A 91 -8.64 3.52 -13.31
CA GLU A 91 -8.24 3.22 -14.66
C GLU A 91 -6.72 3.28 -14.85
N LEU A 92 -6.24 2.55 -15.84
CA LEU A 92 -4.81 2.33 -16.09
C LEU A 92 -3.98 3.62 -16.19
N HIS A 93 -4.54 4.71 -16.73
CA HIS A 93 -3.83 5.99 -16.84
C HIS A 93 -3.48 6.60 -15.48
N HIS A 94 -4.32 6.41 -14.46
CA HIS A 94 -4.00 6.83 -13.11
C HIS A 94 -2.86 5.98 -12.55
N GLN A 95 -2.92 4.65 -12.70
CA GLN A 95 -1.85 3.74 -12.27
C GLN A 95 -0.50 4.11 -12.92
N HIS A 96 -0.48 4.46 -14.22
CA HIS A 96 0.73 4.94 -14.90
C HIS A 96 1.28 6.22 -14.26
N ALA A 97 0.42 7.20 -13.98
CA ALA A 97 0.82 8.44 -13.30
C ALA A 97 1.36 8.18 -11.88
N LEU A 98 0.81 7.19 -11.15
CA LEU A 98 1.32 6.79 -9.84
C LEU A 98 2.74 6.23 -9.94
N TRP A 99 3.00 5.35 -10.91
CA TRP A 99 4.34 4.80 -11.17
C TRP A 99 5.33 5.88 -11.60
N GLU A 100 4.92 6.80 -12.47
CA GLU A 100 5.75 7.94 -12.88
C GLU A 100 6.10 8.83 -11.68
N ALA A 101 5.11 9.20 -10.86
CA ALA A 101 5.32 10.02 -9.67
C ALA A 101 6.26 9.33 -8.66
N LEU A 102 6.11 8.02 -8.47
CA LEU A 102 6.99 7.22 -7.61
C LEU A 102 8.44 7.26 -8.10
N ASN A 103 8.66 7.00 -9.40
CA ASN A 103 9.99 6.96 -10.00
C ASN A 103 10.65 8.35 -10.06
N ASN A 104 9.85 9.41 -10.21
CA ASN A 104 10.31 10.79 -10.16
C ASN A 104 10.50 11.34 -8.73
N GLY A 105 10.28 10.52 -7.70
CA GLY A 105 10.57 10.90 -6.30
C GLY A 105 9.50 11.74 -5.61
N VAL A 106 8.28 11.78 -6.14
CA VAL A 106 7.14 12.49 -5.52
C VAL A 106 6.61 11.74 -4.29
N VAL A 107 6.65 10.41 -4.33
CA VAL A 107 6.11 9.51 -3.30
C VAL A 107 7.13 9.31 -2.18
N ASP A 108 6.67 9.39 -0.92
CA ASP A 108 7.53 9.23 0.27
C ASP A 108 7.39 7.84 0.91
N ILE A 109 6.19 7.27 0.88
CA ILE A 109 5.87 6.02 1.57
C ILE A 109 5.09 5.08 0.63
N LEU A 110 5.39 3.79 0.72
CA LEU A 110 4.52 2.73 0.23
C LEU A 110 3.89 2.01 1.42
N ALA A 111 2.60 1.70 1.35
CA ALA A 111 1.86 1.03 2.41
C ALA A 111 0.91 -0.03 1.84
N SER A 112 0.21 -0.71 2.76
CA SER A 112 -0.80 -1.72 2.41
C SER A 112 -2.24 -1.25 2.59
N ASP A 113 -2.49 -0.30 3.49
CA ASP A 113 -3.84 0.03 4.01
C ASP A 113 -4.65 -1.23 4.33
N HIS A 114 -4.02 -2.19 5.02
CA HIS A 114 -4.62 -3.48 5.32
C HIS A 114 -5.91 -3.30 6.14
N ALA A 115 -7.05 -3.51 5.49
CA ALA A 115 -8.40 -3.33 6.01
C ALA A 115 -9.24 -4.58 5.71
N PRO A 116 -9.02 -5.69 6.44
CA PRO A 116 -9.64 -6.97 6.15
C PRO A 116 -11.13 -6.99 6.52
N HIS A 117 -11.92 -7.64 5.66
CA HIS A 117 -13.33 -7.98 5.87
C HIS A 117 -13.54 -9.47 5.63
N THR A 118 -14.60 -10.05 6.19
CA THR A 118 -14.91 -11.46 5.91
C THR A 118 -15.39 -11.62 4.47
N LEU A 119 -15.25 -12.82 3.90
CA LEU A 119 -15.80 -13.10 2.56
C LEU A 119 -17.33 -12.93 2.52
N GLU A 120 -18.02 -13.21 3.63
CA GLU A 120 -19.47 -13.00 3.76
C GLU A 120 -19.84 -11.51 3.66
N GLU A 121 -19.11 -10.63 4.35
CA GLU A 121 -19.30 -9.18 4.25
C GLU A 121 -19.04 -8.69 2.82
N LYS A 122 -17.97 -9.18 2.19
CA LYS A 122 -17.62 -8.83 0.80
C LYS A 122 -18.64 -9.35 -0.21
N ALA A 123 -19.33 -10.45 0.06
CA ALA A 123 -20.33 -11.04 -0.84
C ALA A 123 -21.62 -10.20 -0.97
N GLN A 124 -21.81 -9.17 -0.14
CA GLN A 124 -22.97 -8.29 -0.26
C GLN A 124 -22.97 -7.51 -1.59
N VAL A 125 -24.17 -7.31 -2.14
CA VAL A 125 -24.37 -6.52 -3.36
C VAL A 125 -23.94 -5.07 -3.12
N TYR A 126 -23.16 -4.49 -4.03
CA TYR A 126 -22.80 -3.09 -3.96
C TYR A 126 -24.07 -2.20 -3.95
N PRO A 127 -24.14 -1.12 -3.16
CA PRO A 127 -23.10 -0.54 -2.31
C PRO A 127 -23.05 -1.05 -0.86
N ASN A 128 -23.73 -2.16 -0.54
CA ASN A 128 -23.80 -2.68 0.84
C ASN A 128 -22.54 -3.44 1.27
N SER A 129 -21.75 -3.95 0.31
CA SER A 129 -20.43 -4.52 0.62
C SER A 129 -19.44 -3.47 1.13
N PRO A 130 -18.59 -3.81 2.12
CA PRO A 130 -17.66 -2.85 2.70
C PRO A 130 -16.44 -2.62 1.80
N SER A 131 -15.82 -1.46 1.98
CA SER A 131 -14.59 -1.06 1.28
C SER A 131 -13.39 -1.36 2.16
N GLY A 132 -12.43 -2.13 1.63
CA GLY A 132 -11.26 -2.59 2.36
C GLY A 132 -10.78 -3.94 1.82
N THR A 133 -9.46 -4.14 1.80
CA THR A 133 -8.84 -5.40 1.39
C THR A 133 -7.69 -5.80 2.32
N PRO A 134 -7.46 -7.11 2.53
CA PRO A 134 -6.23 -7.59 3.15
C PRO A 134 -5.03 -7.33 2.24
N GLY A 135 -4.00 -6.59 2.70
CA GLY A 135 -2.76 -6.37 1.92
C GLY A 135 -1.42 -6.56 2.63
N VAL A 136 -1.37 -6.63 3.97
CA VAL A 136 -0.08 -6.58 4.71
C VAL A 136 0.86 -7.76 4.41
N GLN A 137 0.34 -8.98 4.29
CA GLN A 137 1.15 -10.18 4.03
C GLN A 137 1.69 -10.22 2.60
N THR A 138 0.88 -9.78 1.63
CA THR A 138 1.21 -9.80 0.20
C THR A 138 2.03 -8.59 -0.25
N LEU A 139 2.17 -7.57 0.60
CA LEU A 139 2.91 -6.35 0.30
C LEU A 139 4.34 -6.65 -0.20
N VAL A 140 5.08 -7.51 0.50
CA VAL A 140 6.45 -7.89 0.13
C VAL A 140 6.52 -8.59 -1.23
N PRO A 141 5.88 -9.76 -1.42
CA PRO A 141 5.98 -10.48 -2.70
C PRO A 141 5.46 -9.68 -3.90
N ILE A 142 4.39 -8.87 -3.73
CA ILE A 142 3.87 -8.03 -4.83
C ILE A 142 4.89 -7.00 -5.28
N MET A 143 5.52 -6.26 -4.36
CA MET A 143 6.48 -5.24 -4.79
C MET A 143 7.84 -5.82 -5.19
N LEU A 144 8.26 -6.96 -4.64
CA LEU A 144 9.42 -7.68 -5.16
C LEU A 144 9.19 -8.16 -6.60
N ASN A 145 7.97 -8.57 -6.94
CA ASN A 145 7.61 -8.88 -8.31
C ASN A 145 7.74 -7.64 -9.22
N HIS A 146 7.29 -6.47 -8.76
CA HIS A 146 7.50 -5.21 -9.49
C HIS A 146 8.98 -4.84 -9.64
N VAL A 147 9.82 -5.16 -8.64
CA VAL A 147 11.29 -5.01 -8.73
C VAL A 147 11.86 -5.94 -9.80
N ASN A 148 11.48 -7.21 -9.79
CA ASN A 148 11.93 -8.19 -10.80
C ASN A 148 11.45 -7.83 -12.22
N ASN A 149 10.28 -7.20 -12.34
CA ASN A 149 9.74 -6.69 -13.60
C ASN A 149 10.28 -5.30 -14.01
N GLY A 150 11.28 -4.77 -13.28
CA GLY A 150 11.95 -3.51 -13.61
C GLY A 150 11.11 -2.25 -13.41
N LYS A 151 10.00 -2.31 -12.67
CA LYS A 151 9.13 -1.13 -12.41
C LYS A 151 9.76 -0.15 -11.43
N LEU A 152 10.59 -0.64 -10.51
CA LEU A 152 11.38 0.14 -9.55
C LEU A 152 12.61 -0.67 -9.08
N SER A 153 13.62 0.00 -8.53
CA SER A 153 14.77 -0.69 -7.93
C SER A 153 14.47 -1.17 -6.50
N LEU A 154 15.19 -2.20 -6.05
CA LEU A 154 15.10 -2.66 -4.66
C LEU A 154 15.46 -1.55 -3.67
N GLN A 155 16.45 -0.72 -3.98
CA GLN A 155 16.86 0.41 -3.14
C GLN A 155 15.75 1.45 -3.00
N LYS A 156 15.03 1.74 -4.10
CA LYS A 156 13.86 2.64 -4.07
C LYS A 156 12.74 2.05 -3.23
N LEU A 157 12.51 0.74 -3.34
CA LEU A 157 11.51 0.04 -2.52
C LEU A 157 11.85 0.11 -1.01
N VAL A 158 13.12 -0.14 -0.64
CA VAL A 158 13.59 0.00 0.75
C VAL A 158 13.45 1.44 1.25
N ASP A 159 13.76 2.44 0.42
CA ASP A 159 13.56 3.85 0.78
C ASP A 159 12.09 4.14 1.10
N LEU A 160 11.15 3.67 0.27
CA LEU A 160 9.73 3.92 0.44
C LEU A 160 9.09 3.16 1.61
N TRP A 161 9.59 1.97 1.97
CA TRP A 161 9.02 1.15 3.06
C TRP A 161 9.67 1.36 4.41
N SER A 162 10.95 1.74 4.45
CA SER A 162 11.73 1.74 5.67
C SER A 162 12.22 3.15 6.02
N HIS A 163 12.96 3.80 5.13
CA HIS A 163 13.45 5.15 5.37
C HIS A 163 12.35 6.21 5.32
N GLY A 164 11.33 6.02 4.48
CA GLY A 164 10.18 6.92 4.32
C GLY A 164 9.41 7.10 5.62
N PRO A 165 8.84 6.01 6.19
CA PRO A 165 8.16 6.07 7.48
C PRO A 165 9.04 6.61 8.61
N GLU A 166 10.33 6.22 8.66
CA GLU A 166 11.28 6.76 9.62
C GLU A 166 11.40 8.29 9.50
N ARG A 167 11.64 8.83 8.29
CA ARG A 167 11.77 10.28 8.07
C ARG A 167 10.48 11.05 8.36
N ILE A 168 9.35 10.56 7.87
CA ILE A 168 8.07 11.29 7.91
C ILE A 168 7.50 11.28 9.32
N HIS A 169 7.46 10.12 9.96
CA HIS A 169 6.89 9.96 11.29
C HIS A 169 7.91 10.16 12.41
N LYS A 170 9.20 10.36 12.08
CA LYS A 170 10.30 10.51 13.05
C LYS A 170 10.38 9.30 13.99
N ILE A 171 10.37 8.11 13.42
CA ILE A 171 10.44 6.87 14.20
C ILE A 171 11.86 6.68 14.72
N HIS A 172 12.00 6.34 16.01
CA HIS A 172 13.29 6.10 16.63
C HIS A 172 13.81 4.68 16.36
N ASN A 173 15.10 4.59 15.97
CA ASN A 173 15.85 3.34 15.77
C ASN A 173 15.15 2.30 14.87
N LYS A 174 14.41 2.74 13.84
CA LYS A 174 13.77 1.85 12.84
C LYS A 174 14.12 2.26 11.43
N GLY A 175 13.92 1.34 10.50
CA GLY A 175 13.94 1.62 9.07
C GLY A 175 15.33 1.68 8.44
N ARG A 176 16.42 1.47 9.19
CA ARG A 176 17.80 1.42 8.66
C ARG A 176 18.56 0.20 9.16
N ILE A 177 19.45 -0.31 8.34
CA ILE A 177 20.51 -1.24 8.76
C ILE A 177 21.74 -0.41 9.08
N ALA A 178 21.84 0.04 10.33
CA ALA A 178 22.95 0.86 10.82
C ALA A 178 23.18 0.64 12.31
N LYS A 179 24.40 0.95 12.80
CA LYS A 179 24.72 0.86 14.23
C LYS A 179 23.76 1.74 15.03
N GLY A 180 23.18 1.18 16.09
CA GLY A 180 22.23 1.87 16.97
C GLY A 180 20.76 1.69 16.59
N TYR A 181 20.45 1.10 15.42
CA TYR A 181 19.09 0.76 15.02
C TYR A 181 18.71 -0.64 15.50
N ASP A 182 17.40 -0.87 15.67
CA ASP A 182 16.90 -2.20 15.96
C ASP A 182 17.24 -3.15 14.81
N ALA A 183 17.61 -4.38 15.15
CA ALA A 183 17.86 -5.45 14.18
C ALA A 183 16.53 -5.97 13.59
N ASP A 184 15.84 -5.10 12.85
CA ASP A 184 14.60 -5.35 12.12
C ASP A 184 14.92 -5.47 10.63
N PHE A 185 14.82 -6.68 10.06
CA PHE A 185 15.02 -6.89 8.63
C PHE A 185 14.30 -8.14 8.12
N THR A 186 13.95 -8.09 6.84
CA THR A 186 13.38 -9.22 6.10
C THR A 186 14.45 -9.77 5.16
N ILE A 187 14.68 -11.08 5.23
CA ILE A 187 15.51 -11.80 4.27
C ILE A 187 14.60 -12.22 3.12
N VAL A 188 15.00 -11.87 1.90
CA VAL A 188 14.23 -12.16 0.69
C VAL A 188 15.08 -12.96 -0.29
N ASP A 189 14.47 -13.93 -0.97
CA ASP A 189 15.03 -14.55 -2.17
C ASP A 189 14.39 -13.87 -3.38
N LEU A 190 15.17 -13.03 -4.07
CA LEU A 190 14.70 -12.27 -5.24
C LEU A 190 14.38 -13.16 -6.44
N LYS A 191 14.86 -14.41 -6.49
CA LYS A 191 14.70 -15.32 -7.63
C LYS A 191 13.67 -16.42 -7.38
N LYS A 192 13.18 -16.57 -6.14
CA LYS A 192 12.20 -17.60 -5.78
C LYS A 192 10.85 -17.30 -6.48
N PRO A 193 10.40 -18.15 -7.43
CA PRO A 193 9.05 -18.05 -7.94
C PRO A 193 8.06 -18.60 -6.90
N ASN A 194 6.87 -18.01 -6.82
CA ASN A 194 5.80 -18.51 -5.97
C ASN A 194 4.44 -18.04 -6.50
N THR A 195 3.36 -18.68 -6.05
CA THR A 195 1.98 -18.28 -6.36
C THR A 195 1.31 -17.82 -5.08
N ILE A 196 0.76 -16.60 -5.08
CA ILE A 196 0.02 -16.10 -3.93
C ILE A 196 -1.30 -16.87 -3.81
N SER A 197 -1.57 -17.48 -2.65
CA SER A 197 -2.84 -18.16 -2.38
C SER A 197 -3.61 -17.61 -1.17
N ASN A 198 -4.91 -17.90 -1.10
CA ASN A 198 -5.75 -17.70 0.07
C ASN A 198 -5.37 -18.66 1.21
N SER A 199 -4.99 -19.90 0.89
CA SER A 199 -4.69 -20.94 1.89
C SER A 199 -3.50 -20.62 2.79
N GLN A 200 -2.57 -19.78 2.33
CA GLN A 200 -1.42 -19.33 3.13
C GLN A 200 -1.69 -18.04 3.92
N GLN A 201 -2.85 -17.40 3.78
CA GLN A 201 -3.12 -16.12 4.45
C GLN A 201 -3.25 -16.32 5.96
N LYS A 202 -2.44 -15.57 6.72
CA LYS A 202 -2.49 -15.53 8.19
C LYS A 202 -3.43 -14.43 8.72
N SER A 203 -3.92 -13.54 7.84
CA SER A 203 -5.02 -12.62 8.18
C SER A 203 -6.25 -13.42 8.59
N LYS A 204 -6.97 -12.97 9.62
CA LYS A 204 -8.23 -13.60 10.07
C LYS A 204 -9.30 -13.66 8.98
N ALA A 205 -9.23 -12.78 7.98
CA ALA A 205 -10.12 -12.81 6.84
C ALA A 205 -9.91 -14.04 5.93
N GLY A 206 -8.71 -14.64 5.93
CA GLY A 206 -8.41 -15.85 5.16
C GLY A 206 -8.40 -15.68 3.64
N TRP A 207 -8.34 -14.44 3.14
CA TRP A 207 -8.28 -14.17 1.70
C TRP A 207 -7.37 -12.99 1.33
N THR A 208 -7.05 -12.84 0.04
CA THR A 208 -6.28 -11.75 -0.55
C THR A 208 -6.81 -11.41 -1.95
N PRO A 209 -6.77 -10.14 -2.40
CA PRO A 209 -7.13 -9.79 -3.78
C PRO A 209 -6.14 -10.32 -4.84
N PHE A 210 -5.03 -10.92 -4.40
CA PHE A 210 -3.97 -11.46 -5.27
C PHE A 210 -3.94 -13.00 -5.32
N ASP A 211 -5.00 -13.67 -4.92
CA ASP A 211 -5.10 -15.14 -5.01
C ASP A 211 -4.90 -15.62 -6.45
N GLY A 212 -4.06 -16.63 -6.64
CA GLY A 212 -3.66 -17.17 -7.94
C GLY A 212 -2.62 -16.34 -8.70
N MET A 213 -2.09 -15.26 -8.15
CA MET A 213 -1.09 -14.44 -8.83
C MET A 213 0.32 -15.04 -8.69
N ASP A 214 0.95 -15.35 -9.82
CA ASP A 214 2.36 -15.73 -9.88
C ASP A 214 3.28 -14.52 -9.70
N VAL A 215 4.29 -14.69 -8.86
CA VAL A 215 5.26 -13.65 -8.51
C VAL A 215 6.68 -14.22 -8.47
N VAL A 216 7.66 -13.34 -8.71
CA VAL A 216 9.08 -13.65 -8.50
C VAL A 216 9.63 -12.72 -7.43
N GLY A 217 10.26 -13.33 -6.43
CA GLY A 217 10.76 -12.63 -5.23
C GLY A 217 9.88 -12.93 -4.03
N TRP A 218 10.47 -13.52 -2.98
CA TRP A 218 9.71 -14.02 -1.84
C TRP A 218 10.43 -13.74 -0.50
N PRO A 219 9.71 -13.34 0.56
CA PRO A 219 10.28 -13.26 1.91
C PRO A 219 10.51 -14.66 2.48
N VAL A 220 11.72 -14.97 2.91
CA VAL A 220 12.10 -16.28 3.48
C VAL A 220 12.34 -16.24 4.99
N ALA A 221 12.60 -15.06 5.55
CA ALA A 221 12.65 -14.88 7.00
C ALA A 221 12.34 -13.43 7.39
N THR A 222 11.78 -13.26 8.58
CA THR A 222 11.61 -11.94 9.22
C THR A 222 12.26 -11.95 10.58
N ILE A 223 13.09 -10.94 10.84
CA ILE A 223 13.77 -10.71 12.10
C ILE A 223 13.23 -9.41 12.69
N ILE A 224 12.86 -9.45 13.95
CA ILE A 224 12.42 -8.28 14.73
C ILE A 224 13.32 -8.18 15.95
N ARG A 225 14.04 -7.07 16.13
CA ARG A 225 14.97 -6.81 17.24
C ARG A 225 15.93 -7.99 17.48
N GLY A 226 16.46 -8.55 16.40
CA GLY A 226 17.40 -9.68 16.44
C GLY A 226 16.77 -11.06 16.70
N HIS A 227 15.44 -11.14 16.85
CA HIS A 227 14.74 -12.41 17.02
C HIS A 227 14.07 -12.82 15.72
N GLN A 228 14.30 -14.06 15.29
CA GLN A 228 13.59 -14.62 14.15
C GLN A 228 12.13 -14.90 14.53
N VAL A 229 11.19 -14.29 13.78
CA VAL A 229 9.74 -14.43 14.02
C VAL A 229 9.03 -15.18 12.91
N MET A 230 9.67 -15.33 11.76
CA MET A 230 9.18 -16.10 10.62
C MET A 230 10.36 -16.76 9.90
N ARG A 231 10.17 -17.98 9.43
CA ARG A 231 11.11 -18.71 8.56
C ARG A 231 10.36 -19.62 7.59
N GLU A 232 10.70 -19.55 6.31
CA GLU A 232 10.11 -20.39 5.24
C GLU A 232 8.59 -20.51 5.38
N ASP A 233 7.90 -19.37 5.37
CA ASP A 233 6.43 -19.24 5.45
C ASP A 233 5.80 -19.64 6.80
N GLU A 234 6.58 -20.15 7.75
CA GLU A 234 6.12 -20.52 9.09
C GLU A 234 6.38 -19.41 10.12
N LEU A 235 5.32 -19.09 10.87
CA LEU A 235 5.41 -18.18 12.02
C LEU A 235 6.02 -18.93 13.20
N ILE A 236 6.93 -18.27 13.91
CA ILE A 236 7.54 -18.80 15.15
C ILE A 236 6.78 -18.20 16.33
N SER A 237 7.47 -17.53 17.26
CA SER A 237 6.84 -16.90 18.41
C SER A 237 6.67 -15.40 18.14
N PRO A 238 5.47 -14.84 18.36
CA PRO A 238 5.27 -13.42 18.18
C PRO A 238 6.04 -12.66 19.25
N ILE A 239 6.70 -11.58 18.84
CA ILE A 239 7.29 -10.60 19.75
C ILE A 239 6.91 -9.20 19.30
N GLY A 240 6.72 -8.30 20.24
CA GLY A 240 6.23 -6.95 19.96
C GLY A 240 6.62 -5.97 21.05
N GLN A 241 6.92 -4.75 20.65
CA GLN A 241 7.08 -3.60 21.53
C GLN A 241 6.51 -2.38 20.82
N PRO A 242 5.93 -1.41 21.57
CA PRO A 242 5.53 -0.14 20.99
C PRO A 242 6.69 0.54 20.27
N VAL A 243 6.39 1.10 19.10
CA VAL A 243 7.34 1.97 18.39
C VAL A 243 7.46 3.29 19.15
N LYS A 244 8.69 3.80 19.29
CA LYS A 244 8.97 5.12 19.87
C LYS A 244 9.19 6.14 18.77
N PHE A 245 8.78 7.37 19.02
CA PHE A 245 9.02 8.49 18.12
C PHE A 245 10.12 9.38 18.72
N ILE A 246 10.92 10.00 17.88
CA ILE A 246 12.06 10.85 18.30
C ILE A 246 11.59 11.96 19.25
N GLU A 247 10.37 12.46 19.09
CA GLU A 247 9.80 13.50 19.94
C GLU A 247 9.40 13.05 21.35
N THR A 248 9.37 11.75 21.61
CA THR A 248 8.96 11.17 22.92
C THR A 248 10.13 10.54 23.68
N LEU A 249 11.38 10.75 23.24
CA LEU A 249 12.59 10.25 23.91
C LEU A 249 13.08 11.29 24.93
#